data_AF-A0A1W9MW17-F1
#
_entry.id   AF-A0A1W9MW17-F1
#
_cell.length_a   1.000
_cell.length_b   1.000
_cell.length_c   1.000
_cell.angle_alpha   90.00
_cell.angle_beta   90.00
_cell.angle_gamma   90.00
#
_symmetry.space_group_name_H-M   'P 1'
#
loop_
_entity.id
_entity.type
_entity.pdbx_description
1 polymer ?
#
loop_
_entity_poly.entity_id
_entity_poly.type
_entity_poly.pdbx_seq_one_letter_code
_entity_poly.pdbx_strand_id
1 'polypeptide(L)'
;MLTFASAASVQAGTINIVVKTVLASQNEKFADPRLSNLIRELESVFRYSSYQLLSQNAMNLNMNQTGAAPLPEDRVLKITPARITGNRVELQLVLFKSDRQIFQTVIQLLNNGMITVGGPEYKGGYLLFNISVSF
;
A
#
# COMPACT_ATOMS: atom_id res chain seq x y z
N MET A 1 43.57 -12.29 25.63
CA MET A 1 42.93 -12.82 24.42
C MET A 1 41.47 -12.38 24.47
N LEU A 2 41.05 -11.46 23.59
CA LEU A 2 39.77 -10.75 23.68
C LEU A 2 38.60 -11.66 23.28
N THR A 3 37.56 -11.67 24.12
CA THR A 3 36.29 -12.35 23.92
C THR A 3 35.43 -11.58 22.92
N PHE A 4 35.03 -12.22 21.83
CA PHE A 4 34.03 -11.68 20.91
C PHE A 4 32.64 -11.92 21.51
N ALA A 5 31.95 -10.83 21.86
CA ALA A 5 30.54 -10.87 22.22
C ALA A 5 29.71 -11.11 20.95
N SER A 6 28.98 -12.23 20.92
CA SER A 6 27.95 -12.46 19.90
C SER A 6 26.86 -11.40 20.04
N ALA A 7 26.79 -10.48 19.08
CA ALA A 7 25.62 -9.65 18.90
C ALA A 7 24.47 -10.57 18.48
N ALA A 8 23.48 -10.74 19.34
CA ALA A 8 22.22 -11.34 18.96
C ALA A 8 21.64 -10.51 17.81
N SER A 9 21.57 -11.09 16.62
CA SER A 9 20.79 -10.53 15.53
C SER A 9 19.34 -10.49 16.01
N VAL A 10 18.87 -9.30 16.39
CA VAL A 10 17.44 -9.06 16.57
C VAL A 10 16.82 -9.46 15.24
N GLN A 11 16.04 -10.52 15.24
CA GLN A 11 15.24 -10.91 14.08
C GLN A 11 14.27 -9.74 13.85
N ALA A 12 14.67 -8.80 13.00
CA ALA A 12 13.80 -7.72 12.58
C ALA A 12 12.65 -8.40 11.83
N GLY A 13 11.49 -8.44 12.47
CA GLY A 13 10.29 -9.03 11.89
C GLY A 13 10.05 -8.38 10.54
N THR A 14 10.07 -9.20 9.49
CA THR A 14 9.83 -8.72 8.13
C THR A 14 8.33 -8.44 7.99
N ILE A 15 8.00 -7.21 7.60
CA ILE A 15 6.62 -6.78 7.40
C ILE A 15 6.28 -7.02 5.94
N ASN A 16 5.34 -7.93 5.70
CA ASN A 16 4.79 -8.12 4.37
C ASN A 16 3.78 -7.02 4.08
N ILE A 17 3.94 -6.32 2.97
CA ILE A 17 3.04 -5.27 2.49
C ILE A 17 2.63 -5.62 1.07
N VAL A 18 1.33 -5.61 0.80
CA VAL A 18 0.79 -5.78 -0.55
C VAL A 18 0.00 -4.54 -0.92
N VAL A 19 0.33 -3.98 -2.07
CA VAL A 19 -0.36 -2.81 -2.65
C VAL A 19 -1.08 -3.26 -3.91
N LYS A 20 -2.40 -3.14 -3.91
CA LYS A 20 -3.23 -3.31 -5.10
C LYS A 20 -3.64 -1.94 -5.61
N THR A 21 -3.29 -1.65 -6.86
CA THR A 21 -3.69 -0.42 -7.55
C THR A 21 -4.94 -0.69 -8.36
N VAL A 22 -6.03 -0.01 -8.02
CA VAL A 22 -7.33 -0.17 -8.67
C VAL A 22 -7.70 1.13 -9.37
N LEU A 23 -8.14 1.05 -10.62
CA LEU A 23 -8.82 2.15 -11.30
C LEU A 23 -10.31 2.08 -10.95
N ALA A 24 -10.81 3.13 -10.33
CA ALA A 24 -12.24 3.31 -10.10
C ALA A 24 -12.79 4.38 -11.06
N SER A 25 -13.80 4.05 -11.87
CA SER A 25 -14.37 4.98 -12.86
C SER A 25 -15.89 4.89 -12.96
N GLN A 26 -16.51 5.88 -13.62
CA GLN A 26 -17.96 5.92 -13.85
C GLN A 26 -18.37 5.63 -15.31
N ASN A 27 -17.41 5.37 -16.19
CA ASN A 27 -17.65 5.37 -17.63
C ASN A 27 -18.35 4.09 -18.10
N GLU A 28 -18.07 2.96 -17.44
CA GLU A 28 -18.64 1.65 -17.76
C GLU A 28 -19.01 0.90 -16.46
N LYS A 29 -19.83 -0.15 -16.59
CA LYS A 29 -20.07 -1.10 -15.50
C LYS A 29 -19.15 -2.30 -15.67
N PHE A 30 -18.07 -2.32 -14.90
CA PHE A 30 -17.10 -3.43 -14.95
C PHE A 30 -16.45 -3.62 -13.59
N ALA A 31 -16.59 -4.81 -13.02
CA ALA A 31 -15.98 -5.16 -11.74
C ALA A 31 -15.06 -6.37 -11.95
N ASP A 32 -13.75 -6.17 -11.74
CA ASP A 32 -12.76 -7.23 -11.94
C ASP A 32 -12.97 -8.38 -10.91
N PRO A 33 -13.16 -9.64 -11.35
CA PRO A 33 -13.36 -10.77 -10.44
C PRO A 33 -12.23 -10.96 -9.42
N ARG A 34 -11.00 -10.52 -9.73
CA ARG A 34 -9.84 -10.55 -8.81
C ARG A 34 -10.00 -9.63 -7.61
N LEU A 35 -10.94 -8.69 -7.70
CA LEU A 35 -11.29 -7.76 -6.64
C LEU A 35 -12.56 -8.19 -5.90
N SER A 36 -13.15 -9.36 -6.15
CA SER A 36 -14.46 -9.77 -5.60
C SER A 36 -14.60 -9.57 -4.08
N ASN A 37 -13.55 -9.85 -3.32
CA ASN A 37 -13.51 -9.65 -1.86
C ASN A 37 -13.40 -8.17 -1.44
N LEU A 38 -12.86 -7.33 -2.31
CA LEU A 38 -12.64 -5.89 -2.09
C LEU A 38 -13.80 -5.04 -2.66
N ILE A 39 -14.46 -5.49 -3.73
CA ILE A 39 -15.50 -4.74 -4.44
C ILE A 39 -16.63 -4.31 -3.51
N ARG A 40 -17.08 -5.19 -2.61
CA ARG A 40 -18.16 -4.83 -1.67
C ARG A 40 -17.78 -3.68 -0.74
N GLU A 41 -16.54 -3.66 -0.26
CA GLU A 41 -16.02 -2.57 0.56
C GLU A 41 -15.93 -1.29 -0.27
N LEU A 42 -15.35 -1.38 -1.47
CA LEU A 42 -15.21 -0.24 -2.37
C LEU A 42 -16.55 0.37 -2.74
N GLU A 43 -17.56 -0.42 -3.09
CA GLU A 43 -18.92 0.05 -3.42
C GLU A 43 -19.62 0.73 -2.23
N SER A 44 -19.33 0.29 -1.01
CA SER A 44 -19.89 0.89 0.21
C SER A 44 -19.28 2.25 0.56
N VAL A 45 -18.01 2.46 0.22
CA VAL A 45 -17.27 3.69 0.55
C VAL A 45 -17.27 4.67 -0.63
N PHE A 46 -17.20 4.15 -1.85
CA PHE A 46 -17.03 4.93 -3.07
C PHE A 46 -18.14 4.61 -4.08
N ARG A 47 -18.71 5.66 -4.67
CA ARG A 47 -19.82 5.55 -5.65
C ARG A 47 -19.29 5.48 -7.09
N TYR A 48 -18.46 4.48 -7.40
CA TYR A 48 -18.00 4.19 -8.77
C TYR A 48 -18.73 2.99 -9.37
N SER A 49 -18.90 2.98 -10.70
CA SER A 49 -19.57 1.89 -11.43
C SER A 49 -18.60 0.84 -11.98
N SER A 50 -17.30 1.17 -12.04
CA SER A 50 -16.26 0.23 -12.46
C SER A 50 -15.06 0.24 -11.53
N TYR A 51 -14.53 -0.96 -11.29
CA TYR A 51 -13.31 -1.24 -10.54
C TYR A 51 -12.43 -2.22 -11.32
N GLN A 52 -11.26 -1.76 -11.76
CA GLN A 52 -10.30 -2.56 -12.51
C GLN A 52 -8.97 -2.65 -11.77
N LEU A 53 -8.47 -3.87 -11.53
CA LEU A 53 -7.13 -4.05 -10.96
C LEU A 53 -6.06 -3.76 -12.04
N LEU A 54 -5.26 -2.73 -11.80
CA LEU A 54 -4.16 -2.34 -12.68
C LEU A 54 -2.86 -3.07 -12.35
N SER A 55 -2.52 -3.16 -11.06
CA SER A 55 -1.29 -3.80 -10.59
C SER A 55 -1.41 -4.33 -9.17
N GLN A 56 -0.56 -5.30 -8.84
CA GLN A 56 -0.37 -5.80 -7.49
C GLN A 56 1.13 -5.90 -7.20
N ASN A 57 1.58 -5.28 -6.12
CA ASN A 57 2.98 -5.22 -5.72
C ASN A 57 3.11 -5.71 -4.28
N ALA A 58 3.82 -6.82 -4.10
CA ALA A 58 4.15 -7.35 -2.78
C ALA A 58 5.60 -6.99 -2.43
N MET A 59 5.83 -6.57 -1.19
CA MET A 59 7.14 -6.22 -0.68
C MET A 59 7.29 -6.70 0.76
N ASN A 60 8.51 -7.12 1.09
CA ASN A 60 8.90 -7.56 2.42
C ASN A 60 9.89 -6.52 2.95
N LEU A 61 9.45 -5.71 3.92
CA LEU A 61 10.22 -4.58 4.43
C LEU A 61 10.56 -4.79 5.90
N ASN A 62 11.79 -4.46 6.26
CA ASN A 62 12.15 -4.28 7.66
C ASN A 62 11.67 -2.91 8.16
N MET A 63 11.69 -2.72 9.48
CA MET A 63 11.47 -1.40 10.07
C MET A 63 12.42 -0.35 9.48
N ASN A 64 11.86 0.82 9.14
CA ASN A 64 12.54 1.94 8.49
C ASN A 64 13.09 1.67 7.08
N GLN A 65 12.83 0.49 6.51
CA GLN A 65 13.17 0.21 5.12
C GLN A 65 12.08 0.75 4.19
N THR A 66 12.48 1.52 3.18
CA THR A 66 11.55 2.02 2.18
C THR A 66 11.40 1.04 1.02
N GLY A 67 10.16 0.61 0.77
CA GLY A 67 9.76 -0.08 -0.45
C GLY A 67 9.15 0.88 -1.46
N ALA A 68 9.07 0.45 -2.72
CA ALA A 68 8.48 1.21 -3.81
C ALA A 68 7.48 0.35 -4.59
N ALA A 69 6.27 0.87 -4.78
CA ALA A 69 5.26 0.32 -5.68
C ALA A 69 5.12 1.24 -6.91
N PRO A 70 5.52 0.78 -8.11
CA PRO A 70 5.26 1.49 -9.35
C PRO A 70 3.75 1.64 -9.60
N LEU A 71 3.37 2.81 -10.07
CA LEU A 71 2.01 3.18 -10.43
C LEU A 71 1.98 3.67 -11.89
N PRO A 72 0.80 3.73 -12.54
CA PRO A 72 0.70 4.26 -13.90
C PRO A 72 1.19 5.71 -14.02
N GLU A 73 1.67 6.12 -15.19
CA GLU A 73 2.12 7.49 -15.53
C GLU A 73 3.32 8.00 -14.72
N ASP A 74 4.38 7.18 -14.65
CA ASP A 74 5.65 7.52 -13.98
C ASP A 74 5.46 7.92 -12.52
N ARG A 75 4.45 7.34 -11.88
CA ARG A 75 4.16 7.53 -10.46
C ARG A 75 4.77 6.39 -9.64
N VAL A 76 5.23 6.70 -8.43
CA VAL A 76 5.78 5.72 -7.50
C VAL A 76 5.27 6.00 -6.10
N LEU A 77 4.62 5.02 -5.49
CA LEU A 77 4.28 5.06 -4.08
C LEU A 77 5.42 4.46 -3.25
N LYS A 78 6.10 5.30 -2.47
CA LYS A 78 7.09 4.87 -1.48
C LYS A 78 6.40 4.58 -0.16
N ILE A 79 6.77 3.46 0.46
CA ILE A 79 6.17 2.96 1.70
C ILE A 79 7.28 2.64 2.68
N THR A 80 7.20 3.19 3.90
CA THR A 80 8.17 2.95 4.96
C THR A 80 7.44 2.56 6.25
N PRO A 81 7.69 1.38 6.83
CA PRO A 81 7.22 1.04 8.16
C PRO A 81 8.00 1.85 9.20
N ALA A 82 7.34 2.79 9.88
CA ALA A 82 7.99 3.75 10.77
C ALA A 82 7.95 3.31 12.25
N ARG A 83 6.85 2.68 12.68
CA ARG A 83 6.69 2.22 14.08
C ARG A 83 5.77 1.01 14.17
N ILE A 84 5.98 0.15 15.16
CA ILE A 84 5.00 -0.85 15.59
C ILE A 84 4.62 -0.53 17.04
N THR A 85 3.31 -0.45 17.31
CA THR A 85 2.76 -0.24 18.66
C THR A 85 1.67 -1.27 18.91
N GLY A 86 1.94 -2.23 19.80
CA GLY A 86 1.05 -3.37 20.01
C GLY A 86 0.90 -4.18 18.71
N ASN A 87 -0.34 -4.38 18.27
CA ASN A 87 -0.66 -5.11 17.03
C ASN A 87 -0.89 -4.19 15.82
N ARG A 88 -0.32 -2.97 15.83
CA ARG A 88 -0.46 -1.98 14.76
C ARG A 88 0.89 -1.54 14.22
N VAL A 89 0.98 -1.39 12.91
CA VAL A 89 2.12 -0.77 12.22
C VAL A 89 1.72 0.60 11.70
N GLU A 90 2.59 1.58 11.90
CA GLU A 90 2.54 2.90 11.29
C GLU A 90 3.34 2.88 9.98
N LEU A 91 2.67 3.17 8.87
CA LEU A 91 3.28 3.28 7.54
C LEU A 91 3.30 4.74 7.10
N GLN A 92 4.48 5.22 6.72
CA GLN A 92 4.62 6.47 6.00
C GLN A 92 4.50 6.19 4.50
N LEU A 93 3.60 6.91 3.85
CA LEU A 93 3.35 6.83 2.41
C LEU A 93 3.76 8.14 1.76
N VAL A 94 4.54 8.05 0.67
CA VAL A 94 4.91 9.22 -0.13
C VAL A 94 4.72 8.88 -1.61
N LEU A 95 3.83 9.62 -2.28
CA LEU A 95 3.61 9.48 -3.71
C LEU A 95 4.50 10.45 -4.47
N PHE A 96 5.26 9.94 -5.43
CA PHE A 96 6.01 10.74 -6.41
C PHE A 96 5.36 10.61 -7.79
N LYS A 97 5.45 11.67 -8.60
CA LYS A 97 5.26 11.65 -10.05
C LYS A 97 6.53 12.21 -10.68
N SER A 98 7.24 11.39 -11.44
CA SER A 98 8.63 11.67 -11.82
C SER A 98 9.43 12.01 -10.54
N ASP A 99 10.05 13.18 -10.46
CA ASP A 99 10.83 13.60 -9.29
C ASP A 99 10.06 14.50 -8.30
N ARG A 100 8.78 14.75 -8.55
CA ARG A 100 7.95 15.62 -7.71
C ARG A 100 7.13 14.81 -6.70
N GLN A 101 7.26 15.13 -5.42
CA GLN A 101 6.35 14.64 -4.39
C GLN A 101 4.94 15.21 -4.61
N ILE A 102 3.96 14.32 -4.77
CA ILE A 102 2.56 14.65 -4.98
C ILE A 102 1.83 14.74 -3.64
N PHE A 103 2.04 13.75 -2.76
CA PHE A 103 1.52 13.80 -1.41
C PHE A 103 2.37 12.96 -0.46
N GLN A 104 2.18 13.23 0.83
CA GLN A 104 2.67 12.41 1.92
C GLN A 104 1.56 12.23 2.95
N THR A 105 1.40 11.00 3.44
CA THR A 105 0.46 10.68 4.52
C THR A 105 1.05 9.60 5.42
N VAL A 106 0.45 9.45 6.61
CA VAL A 106 0.79 8.41 7.57
C VAL A 106 -0.48 7.66 7.91
N ILE A 107 -0.42 6.34 7.86
CA ILE A 107 -1.55 5.45 8.17
C ILE A 107 -1.14 4.45 9.24
N GLN A 108 -2.10 3.98 10.04
CA GLN A 108 -1.89 2.92 11.02
C GLN A 108 -2.78 1.72 10.69
N LEU A 109 -2.16 0.55 10.53
CA LEU A 109 -2.85 -0.69 10.16
C LEU A 109 -2.67 -1.72 11.24
N LEU A 110 -3.75 -2.44 11.55
CA LEU A 110 -3.66 -3.67 12.35
C LEU A 110 -2.87 -4.72 11.57
N ASN A 111 -2.19 -5.61 12.30
CA ASN A 111 -1.65 -6.82 11.69
C ASN A 111 -2.76 -7.62 10.98
N ASN A 112 -2.47 -8.13 9.78
CA ASN A 112 -3.42 -8.75 8.84
C ASN A 112 -4.55 -7.81 8.40
N GLY A 113 -4.40 -6.51 8.63
CA GLY A 113 -5.36 -5.48 8.24
C GLY A 113 -5.12 -4.98 6.82
N MET A 114 -6.12 -4.30 6.29
CA MET A 114 -6.03 -3.55 5.04
C MET A 114 -6.71 -2.19 5.15
N ILE A 115 -6.31 -1.28 4.28
CA ILE A 115 -6.96 0.01 4.11
C ILE A 115 -6.99 0.38 2.63
N THR A 116 -8.03 1.07 2.21
CA THR A 116 -8.08 1.69 0.88
C THR A 116 -7.83 3.19 1.00
N VAL A 117 -6.81 3.67 0.29
CA VAL A 117 -6.46 5.10 0.20
C VAL A 117 -6.85 5.62 -1.18
N GLY A 118 -7.61 6.72 -1.21
CA GLY A 118 -7.92 7.44 -2.45
C GLY A 118 -6.68 8.11 -3.02
N GLY A 119 -6.53 8.05 -4.35
CA GLY A 119 -5.37 8.56 -5.08
C GLY A 119 -5.74 9.61 -6.13
N PRO A 120 -4.77 10.04 -6.94
CA PRO A 120 -4.99 11.05 -7.97
C PRO A 120 -5.86 10.51 -9.11
N GLU A 121 -6.40 11.45 -9.89
CA GLU A 121 -7.15 11.14 -11.11
C GLU A 121 -6.28 10.35 -12.11
N TYR A 122 -6.92 9.42 -12.82
CA TYR A 122 -6.33 8.64 -13.89
C TYR A 122 -7.40 8.16 -14.87
N LYS A 123 -7.24 8.44 -16.17
CA LYS A 123 -8.13 8.01 -17.26
C LYS A 123 -9.63 8.25 -17.00
N GLY A 124 -10.00 9.43 -16.50
CA GLY A 124 -11.41 9.80 -16.23
C GLY A 124 -12.01 9.08 -15.02
N GLY A 125 -11.16 8.53 -14.15
CA GLY A 125 -11.51 7.96 -12.86
C GLY A 125 -10.43 8.29 -11.83
N TYR A 126 -10.38 7.54 -10.74
CA TYR A 126 -9.41 7.73 -9.67
C TYR A 126 -8.63 6.46 -9.41
N LEU A 127 -7.35 6.60 -9.08
CA LEU A 127 -6.58 5.49 -8.52
C LEU A 127 -7.00 5.27 -7.07
N LEU A 128 -7.25 4.02 -6.70
CA LEU A 128 -7.40 3.57 -5.34
C LEU A 128 -6.25 2.63 -5.00
N PHE A 129 -5.65 2.82 -3.82
CA PHE A 129 -4.57 1.97 -3.33
C PHE A 129 -5.10 1.16 -2.16
N ASN A 130 -5.33 -0.13 -2.38
CA ASN A 130 -5.63 -1.05 -1.30
C ASN A 130 -4.31 -1.62 -0.77
N ILE A 131 -3.98 -1.28 0.47
CA ILE A 131 -2.73 -1.61 1.13
C ILE A 131 -3.05 -2.58 2.26
N SER A 132 -2.47 -3.77 2.23
CA SER A 132 -2.58 -4.76 3.30
C SER A 132 -1.22 -5.04 3.93
N VAL A 133 -1.22 -5.39 5.22
CA VAL A 133 0.00 -5.68 5.98
C VAL A 133 -0.14 -7.00 6.74
N SER A 134 0.97 -7.71 6.93
CA SER A 134 1.06 -8.81 7.90
C SER A 134 2.48 -8.91 8.48
N PHE A 135 2.60 -9.10 9.79
CA PHE A 135 3.88 -9.18 10.51
C PHE A 135 3.75 -9.94 11.84
#